data_AF-A6UQA1-F1
#
_entry.id   AF-A6UQA1-F1
#
_cell.length_a   1.000
_cell.length_b   1.000
_cell.length_c   1.000
_cell.angle_alpha   90.00
_cell.angle_beta   90.00
_cell.angle_gamma   90.00
#
_symmetry.space_group_name_H-M   'P 1'
#
loop_
_entity.id
_entity.type
_entity.pdbx_description
1 polymer ?
#
loop_
_entity_poly.entity_id
_entity_poly.type
_entity_poly.pdbx_seq_one_letter_code
_entity_poly.pdbx_strand_id
1 'polypeptide(L)' 'MSPEKKSGYFAMLIGILGYIGILYLNPKNDMVTYLSTAVFTPFIIYAVSIFLGPKSRREKIGQIPFRGW' A
#
# COMPACT_ATOMS: atom_id res chain seq x y z
N MET A 1 -6.15 -9.25 12.89
CA MET A 1 -6.13 -8.70 11.51
C MET A 1 -5.43 -9.71 10.61
N SER A 2 -5.94 -10.00 9.40
CA SER A 2 -5.23 -10.92 8.49
C SER A 2 -3.85 -10.35 8.13
N PRO A 3 -2.86 -11.19 7.77
CA PRO A 3 -1.55 -10.72 7.34
C PRO A 3 -1.64 -9.67 6.22
N GLU A 4 -2.57 -9.83 5.28
CA GLU A 4 -2.81 -8.90 4.18
C GLU A 4 -3.36 -7.56 4.67
N LYS A 5 -4.33 -7.58 5.59
CA LYS A 5 -4.84 -6.33 6.17
C LYS A 5 -3.76 -5.63 6.99
N LYS A 6 -2.89 -6.39 7.67
CA LYS A 6 -1.72 -5.86 8.39
C LYS A 6 -0.73 -5.19 7.46
N SER A 7 -0.35 -5.83 6.36
CA SER A 7 0.51 -5.20 5.35
C SER A 7 -0.16 -3.98 4.71
N GLY A 8 -1.46 -4.03 4.43
CA GLY A 8 -2.24 -2.90 3.91
C GLY A 8 -2.20 -1.68 4.84
N TYR A 9 -2.35 -1.87 6.16
CA TYR A 9 -2.23 -0.78 7.14
C TYR A 9 -0.83 -0.15 7.15
N PHE A 10 0.23 -0.97 7.15
CA PHE A 10 1.59 -0.44 7.11
C PHE A 10 1.90 0.29 5.80
N ALA A 11 1.44 -0.25 4.67
CA ALA A 11 1.56 0.42 3.38
C ALA A 11 0.84 1.77 3.40
N MET A 12 -0.35 1.85 3.98
CA MET A 12 -1.07 3.13 4.10
C MET A 12 -0.28 4.16 4.92
N LEU A 13 0.27 3.74 6.06
CA LEU A 13 1.10 4.61 6.89
C LEU A 13 2.35 5.11 6.14
N ILE A 14 3.06 4.22 5.46
CA ILE A 14 4.27 4.57 4.68
C ILE A 14 3.91 5.57 3.57
N GLY A 15 2.83 5.32 2.82
CA GLY A 15 2.39 6.21 1.77
C GLY A 15 2.03 7.60 2.31
N ILE A 16 1.21 7.68 3.36
CA ILE A 16 0.78 8.94 3.97
C ILE A 16 1.99 9.73 4.50
N LEU A 17 2.87 9.07 5.27
CA LEU A 17 4.07 9.72 5.82
C LEU A 17 5.02 10.18 4.71
N GLY A 18 5.14 9.40 3.63
CA GLY A 18 5.91 9.79 2.44
C GLY A 18 5.39 11.08 1.80
N TYR A 19 4.07 11.18 1.60
CA TYR A 19 3.47 12.41 1.06
C TYR A 19 3.57 13.60 2.01
N ILE A 20 3.37 13.40 3.31
CA ILE A 20 3.59 14.45 4.32
C ILE A 20 5.04 14.94 4.25
N GLY A 21 6.00 14.01 4.13
CA GLY A 21 7.41 14.33 3.97
C GLY A 21 7.70 15.15 2.72
N ILE A 22 7.15 14.78 1.56
CA ILE A 22 7.28 15.56 0.33
C ILE A 22 6.73 16.98 0.51
N LEU A 23 5.54 17.12 1.10
CA LEU A 23 4.91 18.42 1.32
C LEU A 23 5.71 19.30 2.27
N TYR A 24 6.24 18.72 3.35
CA TYR A 24 7.02 19.47 4.34
C TYR A 24 8.40 19.87 3.83
N LEU A 25 9.09 18.96 3.12
CA LEU A 25 10.40 19.23 2.54
C LEU A 25 10.31 20.18 1.33
N ASN A 26 9.13 20.29 0.72
CA ASN A 26 8.82 21.15 -0.43
C ASN A 26 9.99 21.22 -1.44
N PRO A 27 10.40 20.07 -2.02
CA PRO A 27 11.57 20.01 -2.87
C PRO A 27 11.39 20.92 -4.07
N LYS A 28 12.31 21.87 -4.25
CA LYS A 28 12.33 22.78 -5.41
C LYS A 28 12.66 22.08 -6.73
N ASN A 29 13.10 20.83 -6.66
CA ASN A 29 13.45 20.02 -7.82
C ASN A 29 12.24 19.14 -8.18
N ASP A 30 11.59 19.47 -9.30
CA ASP A 30 10.43 18.76 -9.81
C ASP A 30 10.69 17.25 -9.99
N MET A 31 11.90 16.87 -10.41
CA MET A 31 12.27 15.46 -10.56
C MET A 31 12.21 14.72 -9.22
N VAL A 32 12.61 15.34 -8.12
CA VAL A 32 12.53 14.73 -6.77
C VAL A 32 11.08 14.54 -6.37
N THR A 33 10.21 15.51 -6.68
CA THR A 33 8.75 15.38 -6.45
C THR A 33 8.17 14.21 -7.24
N TYR A 34 8.48 14.11 -8.54
CA TYR A 34 7.98 13.02 -9.39
C TYR A 34 8.49 11.65 -8.95
N LEU A 35 9.78 11.53 -8.62
CA LEU A 35 10.33 10.27 -8.14
C LEU A 35 9.73 9.87 -6.79
N SER A 36 9.61 10.81 -5.86
CA SER A 36 9.06 10.54 -4.53
C SER A 36 7.59 10.14 -4.63
N THR A 37 6.80 10.84 -5.45
CA THR A 37 5.41 10.45 -5.71
C THR A 37 5.31 9.09 -6.39
N ALA A 38 6.16 8.77 -7.37
CA ALA A 38 6.20 7.45 -7.99
C ALA A 38 6.53 6.32 -7.00
N VAL A 39 7.34 6.60 -5.97
CA VAL A 39 7.67 5.65 -4.90
C VAL A 39 6.50 5.47 -3.92
N PHE A 40 5.84 6.55 -3.47
CA PHE A 40 4.82 6.46 -2.42
C PHE A 40 3.41 6.16 -2.92
N THR A 41 3.05 6.53 -4.16
CA THR A 41 1.73 6.27 -4.74
C THR A 41 1.34 4.77 -4.70
N PRO A 42 2.22 3.83 -5.09
CA PRO A 42 1.89 2.40 -5.07
C PRO A 42 1.51 1.87 -3.69
N PHE A 43 2.08 2.43 -2.61
CA PHE A 43 1.73 2.03 -1.25
C PHE A 43 0.28 2.40 -0.88
N ILE A 44 -0.15 3.60 -1.29
CA ILE A 44 -1.55 4.05 -1.11
C ILE A 44 -2.49 3.19 -1.94
N ILE A 45 -2.17 2.95 -3.22
CA ILE A 45 -3.00 2.13 -4.11
C ILE A 45 -3.14 0.71 -3.55
N TYR A 46 -2.02 0.10 -3.13
CA TYR A 46 -2.02 -1.22 -2.52
C TYR A 46 -2.88 -1.26 -1.25
N ALA A 47 -2.69 -0.29 -0.35
CA ALA A 47 -3.47 -0.22 0.88
C ALA A 47 -4.98 -0.12 0.61
N VAL A 48 -5.39 0.82 -0.25
CA VAL A 48 -6.80 1.00 -0.64
C VAL A 48 -7.35 -0.29 -1.26
N SER A 49 -6.58 -0.94 -2.14
CA SER A 49 -6.97 -2.20 -2.77
C SER A 49 -7.17 -3.34 -1.76
N ILE A 50 -6.37 -3.39 -0.69
CA ILE A 50 -6.53 -4.38 0.38
C ILE A 50 -7.77 -4.12 1.24
N PHE A 51 -8.13 -2.85 1.47
CA PHE A 51 -9.31 -2.50 2.27
C PHE A 51 -10.61 -2.64 1.49
N LEU A 52 -10.61 -2.31 0.20
CA LEU A 52 -11.77 -2.43 -0.69
C LEU A 52 -11.91 -3.82 -1.32
N GLY A 53 -10.80 -4.54 -1.47
CA GLY A 53 -10.77 -5.86 -2.07
C GLY A 53 -11.62 -6.85 -1.25
N PRO A 54 -12.44 -7.68 -1.92
CA PRO A 54 -13.17 -8.73 -1.22
C PRO A 54 -12.18 -9.62 -0.48
N LYS A 55 -12.55 -10.12 0.70
CA LYS A 55 -11.70 -11.01 1.47
C LYS A 55 -11.23 -12.15 0.56
N SER A 56 -9.92 -12.24 0.34
CA SER A 56 -9.37 -13.32 -0.47
C SER A 56 -9.70 -14.65 0.21
N ARG A 57 -10.00 -15.69 -0.58
CA ARG A 57 -10.26 -17.05 -0.06
C ARG A 57 -9.07 -17.66 0.70
N ARG A 58 -7.92 -16.97 0.77
CA ARG A 58 -6.75 -17.33 1.59
C ARG A 58 -6.93 -16.90 3.07
N GLU A 59 -8.10 -17.11 3.67
CA GLU A 59 -8.27 -16.79 5.10
C GLU A 59 -7.47 -17.76 6.00
N LYS A 60 -7.08 -18.93 5.49
CA LYS A 60 -6.25 -19.91 6.22
C LYS A 60 -4.87 -20.08 5.57
N ILE A 61 -3.83 -20.07 6.41
CA ILE A 61 -2.46 -20.40 6.01
C ILE A 61 -2.46 -21.80 5.37
N GLY A 62 -1.98 -21.90 4.12
CA GLY A 62 -1.93 -23.14 3.36
C GLY A 62 -2.97 -23.29 2.24
N GLN A 63 -3.95 -22.38 2.12
CA GLN A 63 -4.90 -22.40 1.00
C GLN A 63 -4.31 -21.75 -0.26
N ILE A 64 -4.13 -22.55 -1.32
CA ILE A 64 -3.69 -22.10 -2.65
C ILE A 64 -4.92 -21.63 -3.45
N PRO A 65 -4.91 -20.44 -4.07
CA PRO A 65 -6.11 -19.79 -4.61
C PRO A 65 -6.74 -20.50 -5.83
N PHE A 66 -6.08 -21.50 -6.41
CA PHE A 66 -6.54 -22.20 -7.63
C PHE A 66 -7.06 -23.62 -7.39
N ARG A 67 -7.08 -24.11 -6.15
CA ARG A 67 -7.76 -25.36 -5.82
C ARG A 67 -9.06 -25.02 -5.11
N GLY A 68 -10.11 -24.83 -5.90
CA GLY A 68 -11.47 -24.83 -5.38
C GLY A 68 -11.76 -26.21 -4.83
N TRP A 69 -11.87 -26.31 -3.51
CA TRP A 69 -12.60 -27.32 -2.77
C TRP A 69 -13.24 -26.61 -1.59
#